data_AF-A0A8D2PXP8-F1
#
_entry.id   AF-A0A8D2PXP8-F1
#
_cell.length_a   1.000
_cell.length_b   1.000
_cell.length_c   1.000
_cell.angle_alpha   90.00
_cell.angle_beta   90.00
_cell.angle_gamma   90.00
#
_symmetry.space_group_name_H-M   'P 1'
#
loop_
_entity.id
_entity.type
_entity.pdbx_description
1 polymer ?
#
loop_
_entity_poly.entity_id
_entity_poly.type
_entity_poly.pdbx_seq_one_letter_code
_entity_poly.pdbx_strand_id
1 'polypeptide(L)'
;SEIIRDNPGILDCVKEGIGRVVGLGVPHSKRLLPLMVLTFPTALHGVLHYVISSIVQKLVLFVLKRDNSHNLPTESSTSVQNMLDAYFPELIASFAASLCADVMLYPLETVLHRLHIQGTRTIIDNTDLGYEVLPINTQYEGMKDCINTIKREEGMQGFYKGFGAVIVQYTLHMAVLQLTKIIYSTLLQN
;
A
#
# COMPACT_ATOMS: atom_id res chain seq x y z
N SER A 1 -32.56 -31.89 -14.21
CA SER A 1 -31.39 -31.02 -14.47
C SER A 1 -30.15 -31.88 -14.44
N GLU A 2 -29.65 -32.28 -15.61
CA GLU A 2 -28.37 -32.98 -15.71
C GLU A 2 -27.26 -32.02 -15.31
N ILE A 3 -26.56 -32.34 -14.22
CA ILE A 3 -25.34 -31.64 -13.83
C ILE A 3 -24.27 -32.13 -14.81
N ILE A 4 -23.99 -31.32 -15.83
CA ILE A 4 -22.89 -31.52 -16.77
C ILE A 4 -21.61 -31.52 -15.93
N ARG A 5 -21.10 -32.71 -15.66
CA ARG A 5 -19.83 -32.91 -14.98
C ARG A 5 -18.75 -32.89 -16.05
N ASP A 6 -18.38 -31.68 -16.47
CA ASP A 6 -17.14 -31.51 -17.22
C ASP A 6 -16.01 -32.05 -16.33
N ASN A 7 -15.22 -32.99 -16.84
CA ASN A 7 -13.93 -33.34 -16.26
C ASN A 7 -12.94 -32.32 -16.83
N PRO A 8 -12.71 -31.16 -16.21
CA PRO A 8 -11.72 -30.23 -16.74
C PRO A 8 -10.36 -30.94 -16.69
N GLY A 9 -9.66 -30.95 -17.83
CA GLY A 9 -8.26 -31.35 -17.83
C GLY A 9 -7.49 -30.38 -16.93
N ILE A 10 -6.42 -30.86 -16.27
CA ILE A 10 -5.54 -30.00 -15.45
C ILE A 10 -5.04 -28.80 -16.27
N LEU A 11 -4.87 -28.99 -17.58
CA LEU A 11 -4.44 -27.95 -18.52
C LEU A 11 -5.55 -26.97 -18.92
N ASP A 12 -6.83 -27.31 -18.76
CA ASP A 12 -7.94 -26.39 -19.04
C ASP A 12 -8.00 -25.27 -18.00
N CYS A 13 -7.74 -25.58 -16.73
CA CYS A 13 -7.58 -24.55 -15.69
C CYS A 13 -6.43 -23.58 -16.01
N VAL A 14 -5.31 -24.10 -16.53
CA VAL A 14 -4.15 -23.28 -16.91
C VAL A 14 -4.46 -22.44 -18.14
N LYS A 15 -5.08 -23.03 -19.16
CA LYS A 15 -5.49 -22.35 -20.39
C LYS A 15 -6.54 -21.26 -20.11
N GLU A 16 -7.52 -21.55 -19.28
CA GLU A 16 -8.52 -20.59 -18.80
C GLU A 16 -7.86 -19.47 -17.99
N GLY A 17 -6.92 -19.82 -17.11
CA GLY A 17 -6.12 -18.86 -16.35
C GLY A 17 -5.32 -17.92 -17.25
N ILE A 18 -4.60 -18.46 -18.23
CA ILE A 18 -3.84 -17.67 -19.22
C ILE A 18 -4.80 -16.83 -20.08
N GLY A 19 -5.94 -17.38 -20.50
CA GLY A 19 -6.97 -16.65 -21.24
C GLY A 19 -7.53 -15.45 -20.46
N ARG A 20 -7.75 -15.60 -19.15
CA ARG A 20 -8.17 -14.52 -18.24
C ARG A 20 -7.08 -13.47 -18.01
N VAL A 21 -5.82 -13.89 -17.97
CA VAL A 21 -4.67 -12.98 -17.85
C VAL A 21 -4.49 -12.15 -19.12
N VAL A 22 -4.55 -12.77 -20.30
CA VAL A 22 -4.29 -12.11 -21.59
C VAL A 22 -5.53 -11.39 -22.15
N GLY A 23 -6.73 -11.70 -21.66
CA GLY A 23 -7.98 -11.12 -22.15
C GLY A 23 -8.44 -11.69 -23.51
N LEU A 24 -7.83 -12.78 -23.97
CA LEU A 24 -8.17 -13.44 -25.23
C LEU A 24 -9.02 -14.70 -24.98
N GLY A 25 -10.23 -14.74 -25.57
CA GLY A 25 -10.96 -15.99 -25.82
C GLY A 25 -11.89 -16.53 -24.74
N VAL A 26 -12.13 -15.82 -23.62
CA VAL A 26 -13.13 -16.20 -22.61
C VAL A 26 -14.37 -15.32 -22.77
N PRO A 27 -15.61 -15.85 -22.75
CA PRO A 27 -16.80 -15.01 -22.72
C PRO A 27 -16.70 -14.09 -21.51
N HIS A 28 -16.45 -12.80 -21.78
CA HIS A 28 -16.25 -11.81 -20.75
C HIS A 28 -17.56 -11.70 -19.97
N SER A 29 -17.58 -12.25 -18.77
CA SER A 29 -18.52 -11.77 -17.77
C SER A 29 -18.17 -10.29 -17.59
N LYS A 30 -19.03 -9.39 -18.04
CA LYS A 30 -18.82 -7.92 -18.09
C LYS A 30 -18.41 -7.27 -16.75
N ARG A 31 -18.25 -8.06 -15.69
CA ARG A 31 -17.96 -7.66 -14.30
C ARG A 31 -16.49 -7.61 -13.90
N LEU A 32 -15.58 -8.31 -14.59
CA LEU A 32 -14.17 -8.43 -14.18
C LEU A 32 -13.27 -7.70 -15.16
N LEU A 33 -12.46 -6.76 -14.64
CA LEU A 33 -11.44 -6.08 -15.44
C LEU A 33 -10.33 -7.05 -15.82
N PRO A 34 -9.80 -6.99 -17.06
CA PRO A 34 -8.66 -7.81 -17.45
C PRO A 34 -7.44 -7.46 -16.59
N LEU A 35 -6.76 -8.48 -16.06
CA LEU A 35 -5.64 -8.32 -15.12
C LEU A 35 -4.52 -7.45 -15.70
N MET A 36 -4.30 -7.48 -17.02
CA MET A 36 -3.30 -6.65 -17.70
C MET A 36 -3.60 -5.14 -17.66
N VAL A 37 -4.88 -4.75 -17.61
CA VAL A 37 -5.23 -3.33 -17.47
C VAL A 37 -4.98 -2.85 -16.04
N LEU A 38 -4.92 -3.77 -15.08
CA LEU A 38 -4.69 -3.50 -13.67
C LEU A 38 -3.20 -3.53 -13.28
N THR A 39 -2.38 -4.30 -13.99
CA THR A 39 -0.93 -4.36 -13.75
C THR A 39 -0.25 -3.03 -14.03
N PHE A 40 -0.63 -2.31 -15.09
CA PHE A 40 -0.04 -1.01 -15.43
C PHE A 40 -0.22 0.05 -14.32
N PRO A 41 -1.45 0.33 -13.84
CA PRO A 41 -1.71 1.14 -12.66
C PRO A 41 -0.88 0.76 -11.42
N THR A 42 -0.77 -0.54 -11.16
CA THR A 42 -0.09 -1.06 -9.97
C THR A 42 1.43 -0.85 -10.08
N ALA A 43 1.99 -1.10 -11.26
CA ALA A 43 3.39 -0.83 -11.54
C ALA A 43 3.71 0.66 -11.43
N LEU A 44 2.84 1.52 -11.98
CA LEU A 44 2.98 2.98 -11.89
C LEU A 44 2.99 3.46 -10.43
N HIS A 45 2.06 2.96 -9.61
CA HIS A 45 2.04 3.27 -8.18
C HIS A 45 3.32 2.82 -7.47
N GLY A 46 3.79 1.59 -7.73
CA GLY A 46 5.04 1.09 -7.14
C GLY A 46 6.26 1.92 -7.51
N VAL A 47 6.38 2.31 -8.79
CA VAL A 47 7.47 3.20 -9.25
C VAL A 47 7.38 4.57 -8.58
N LEU A 48 6.18 5.14 -8.51
CA LEU A 48 5.98 6.46 -7.92
C LEU A 48 6.27 6.46 -6.41
N HIS A 49 5.84 5.42 -5.71
CA HIS A 49 6.13 5.23 -4.28
C HIS A 49 7.63 5.15 -4.02
N TYR A 50 8.34 4.33 -4.80
CA TYR A 50 9.79 4.19 -4.69
C TYR A 50 10.52 5.52 -4.92
N VAL A 51 10.13 6.27 -5.96
CA VAL A 51 10.74 7.57 -6.28
C VAL A 51 10.52 8.58 -5.15
N ILE A 52 9.27 8.71 -4.67
CA ILE A 52 8.94 9.67 -3.60
C ILE A 52 9.66 9.28 -2.31
N SER A 53 9.60 8.02 -1.92
CA SER A 53 10.28 7.51 -0.71
C SER A 53 11.80 7.73 -0.79
N SER A 54 12.44 7.45 -1.93
CA SER A 54 13.88 7.68 -2.09
C SER A 54 14.26 9.17 -1.96
N ILE A 55 13.48 10.07 -2.55
CA ILE A 55 13.71 11.52 -2.46
C ILE A 55 13.54 11.99 -1.01
N VAL A 56 12.45 11.61 -0.35
CA VAL A 56 12.17 12.02 1.03
C VAL A 56 13.22 11.45 1.98
N GLN A 57 13.60 10.18 1.84
CA GLN A 57 14.62 9.56 2.68
C GLN A 57 15.96 10.30 2.57
N LYS A 58 16.38 10.65 1.35
CA LYS A 58 17.61 11.44 1.16
C LYS A 58 17.51 12.85 1.74
N LEU A 59 16.36 13.51 1.63
CA LEU A 59 16.13 14.81 2.24
C LEU A 59 16.18 14.73 3.76
N VAL A 60 15.51 13.74 4.37
CA VAL A 60 15.52 13.53 5.82
C VAL A 60 16.93 13.25 6.31
N LEU A 61 17.66 12.33 5.68
CA LEU A 61 19.06 12.05 6.03
C LEU A 61 19.96 13.28 5.87
N PHE A 62 19.75 14.09 4.82
CA PHE A 62 20.48 15.34 4.62
C PHE A 62 20.23 16.34 5.76
N VAL A 63 18.98 16.50 6.17
CA VAL A 63 18.60 17.36 7.30
C VAL A 63 19.21 16.86 8.61
N LEU A 64 19.13 15.56 8.92
CA LEU A 64 19.73 15.00 10.13
C LEU A 64 21.26 15.16 10.16
N LYS A 65 21.95 14.93 9.03
CA LYS A 65 23.40 15.13 8.97
C LYS A 65 23.80 16.60 9.12
N ARG A 66 23.00 17.52 8.56
CA ARG A 66 23.24 18.96 8.69
C ARG A 66 23.10 19.42 10.14
N ASP A 67 22.12 18.88 10.87
CA ASP A 67 21.89 19.19 12.28
C ASP A 67 23.00 18.63 13.18
N ASN A 68 23.44 17.39 12.93
CA ASN A 68 24.52 16.76 13.70
C ASN A 68 25.88 17.43 13.51
N SER A 69 26.13 18.07 12.35
CA SER A 69 27.36 18.84 12.11
C SER A 69 27.49 20.07 13.01
N HIS A 70 26.42 20.49 13.69
CA HIS A 70 26.40 21.64 14.58
C HIS A 70 26.55 21.25 16.07
N ASN A 71 26.46 19.95 16.40
CA ASN A 71 26.64 19.41 17.74
C ASN A 71 27.88 18.52 17.79
N LEU A 72 29.02 19.09 18.22
CA LEU A 72 30.27 18.36 18.43
C LEU A 72 30.12 17.41 19.64
N PRO A 73 30.29 16.07 19.51
CA PRO A 73 30.24 15.18 20.66
C PRO A 73 31.61 15.06 21.32
N THR A 74 31.65 15.34 22.62
CA THR A 74 32.71 14.99 23.56
C THR A 74 32.86 13.47 23.65
N GLU A 75 34.11 13.01 23.62
CA GLU A 75 34.54 11.61 23.56
C GLU A 75 34.02 10.72 24.71
N SER A 76 33.59 9.49 24.36
CA SER A 76 33.86 8.20 25.04
C SER A 76 32.74 7.14 24.83
N SER A 77 32.33 6.86 23.58
CA SER A 77 31.32 5.83 23.27
C SER A 77 31.98 4.56 22.70
N THR A 78 31.56 3.39 23.20
CA THR A 78 31.98 2.07 22.72
C THR A 78 31.64 1.87 21.23
N SER A 79 32.45 1.12 20.49
CA SER A 79 32.28 0.93 19.03
C SER A 79 30.87 0.46 18.61
N VAL A 80 30.20 -0.30 19.48
CA VAL A 80 28.84 -0.81 19.27
C VAL A 80 27.79 0.30 19.39
N GLN A 81 27.95 1.26 20.32
CA GLN A 81 27.05 2.41 20.46
C GLN A 81 27.11 3.30 19.21
N ASN A 82 28.30 3.50 18.65
CA ASN A 82 28.48 4.31 17.43
C ASN A 82 27.82 3.67 16.19
N MET A 83 27.81 2.33 16.07
CA MET A 83 27.08 1.65 14.99
C MET A 83 25.56 1.80 15.14
N LEU A 84 25.08 1.72 16.38
CA LEU A 84 23.66 1.85 16.70
C LEU A 84 23.13 3.26 16.40
N ASP A 85 23.91 4.28 16.78
CA ASP A 85 23.61 5.70 16.50
C ASP A 85 23.64 6.05 15.02
N ALA A 86 24.35 5.29 14.18
CA ALA A 86 24.28 5.44 12.73
C ALA A 86 23.02 4.79 12.13
N TYR A 87 22.60 3.63 12.66
CA TYR A 87 21.52 2.82 12.12
C TYR A 87 20.11 3.37 12.44
N PHE A 88 19.88 3.81 13.68
CA PHE A 88 18.56 4.31 14.09
C PHE A 88 18.06 5.52 13.29
N PRO A 89 18.89 6.56 13.03
CA PRO A 89 18.51 7.68 12.18
C PRO A 89 18.15 7.26 10.75
N GLU A 90 18.84 6.27 10.20
CA GLU A 90 18.56 5.74 8.86
C GLU A 90 17.21 5.02 8.81
N LEU A 91 16.90 4.25 9.85
CA LEU A 91 15.61 3.57 9.98
C LEU A 91 14.45 4.56 10.14
N ILE A 92 14.61 5.60 10.98
CA ILE A 92 13.62 6.67 11.14
C ILE A 92 13.42 7.44 9.83
N ALA A 93 14.51 7.72 9.10
CA ALA A 93 14.42 8.41 7.81
C ALA A 93 13.69 7.58 6.76
N SER A 94 13.96 6.27 6.69
CA SER A 94 13.25 5.33 5.80
C SER A 94 11.76 5.25 6.15
N PHE A 95 11.43 5.19 7.44
CA PHE A 95 10.06 5.17 7.91
C PHE A 95 9.30 6.48 7.63
N ALA A 96 9.92 7.64 7.87
CA ALA A 96 9.33 8.93 7.57
C ALA A 96 9.10 9.10 6.06
N ALA A 97 10.02 8.58 5.25
CA ALA A 97 9.91 8.59 3.81
C ALA A 97 8.76 7.73 3.29
N SER A 98 8.60 6.52 3.82
CA SER A 98 7.46 5.67 3.45
C SER A 98 6.13 6.29 3.86
N LEU A 99 6.04 6.85 5.07
CA LEU A 99 4.84 7.56 5.53
C LEU A 99 4.48 8.72 4.60
N CYS A 100 5.47 9.52 4.20
CA CYS A 100 5.23 10.64 3.31
C CYS A 100 4.77 10.17 1.92
N ALA A 101 5.37 9.10 1.40
CA ALA A 101 4.97 8.51 0.13
C ALA A 101 3.52 8.00 0.17
N ASP A 102 3.13 7.27 1.22
CA ASP A 102 1.77 6.75 1.40
C ASP A 102 0.75 7.89 1.50
N VAL A 103 1.04 8.94 2.28
CA VAL A 103 0.14 10.10 2.40
C VAL A 103 -0.03 10.83 1.07
N MET A 104 1.04 11.00 0.30
CA MET A 104 0.98 11.65 -1.02
C MET A 104 0.24 10.79 -2.06
N LEU A 105 0.39 9.47 -1.98
CA LEU A 105 -0.19 8.52 -2.94
C LEU A 105 -1.53 7.94 -2.53
N TYR A 106 -2.02 8.29 -1.35
CA TYR A 106 -3.27 7.79 -0.79
C TYR A 106 -4.48 7.84 -1.76
N PRO A 107 -4.69 8.94 -2.53
CA PRO A 107 -5.79 8.98 -3.49
C PRO A 107 -5.66 7.93 -4.61
N LEU A 108 -4.43 7.68 -5.07
CA LEU A 108 -4.15 6.68 -6.11
C LEU A 108 -4.30 5.27 -5.55
N GLU A 109 -3.83 5.04 -4.33
CA GLU A 109 -3.99 3.78 -3.61
C GLU A 109 -5.48 3.43 -3.41
N THR A 110 -6.30 4.40 -2.99
CA THR A 110 -7.75 4.21 -2.83
C THR A 110 -8.42 3.77 -4.14
N VAL A 111 -8.03 4.38 -5.26
CA VAL A 111 -8.53 4.00 -6.59
C VAL A 111 -8.09 2.57 -6.97
N LEU A 112 -6.82 2.24 -6.72
CA LEU A 112 -6.29 0.89 -6.97
C LEU A 112 -7.02 -0.18 -6.15
N HIS A 113 -7.20 0.04 -4.85
CA HIS A 113 -7.92 -0.88 -3.98
C HIS A 113 -9.36 -1.12 -4.47
N ARG A 114 -10.07 -0.06 -4.87
CA ARG A 114 -11.43 -0.20 -5.43
C ARG A 114 -11.46 -0.97 -6.74
N LEU A 115 -10.48 -0.76 -7.62
CA LEU A 115 -10.34 -1.53 -8.87
C LEU A 115 -9.97 -3.00 -8.62
N HIS A 116 -9.14 -3.28 -7.61
CA HIS A 116 -8.72 -4.65 -7.24
C HIS A 116 -9.86 -5.46 -6.64
N ILE A 117 -10.73 -4.80 -5.87
CA ILE A 117 -11.83 -5.45 -5.15
C ILE A 117 -13.06 -5.66 -6.06
N GLN A 118 -13.18 -4.91 -7.16
CA GLN A 118 -14.28 -5.05 -8.12
C GLN A 118 -14.30 -6.45 -8.76
N GLY A 119 -15.38 -7.20 -8.53
CA GLY A 119 -15.58 -8.54 -9.09
C GLY A 119 -15.43 -9.66 -8.09
N THR A 120 -14.86 -9.39 -6.91
CA THR A 120 -15.06 -10.27 -5.75
C THR A 120 -16.52 -10.16 -5.34
N ARG A 121 -17.23 -11.29 -5.17
CA ARG A 121 -18.62 -11.34 -4.67
C ARG A 121 -18.70 -10.95 -3.19
N THR A 122 -18.06 -9.86 -2.81
CA THR A 122 -18.06 -9.34 -1.45
C THR A 122 -19.20 -8.35 -1.33
N ILE A 123 -20.23 -8.75 -0.60
CA ILE A 123 -21.13 -7.82 0.08
C ILE A 123 -20.22 -7.09 1.07
N ILE A 124 -19.83 -5.87 0.74
CA ILE A 124 -19.04 -5.05 1.67
C ILE A 124 -20.04 -4.24 2.48
N ASP A 125 -20.11 -4.60 3.75
CA ASP A 125 -20.72 -3.79 4.80
C ASP A 125 -20.02 -2.43 4.81
N ASN A 126 -20.78 -1.34 4.84
CA ASN A 126 -20.26 0.02 4.91
C ASN A 126 -19.20 0.10 6.02
N THR A 127 -17.91 0.18 5.66
CA THR A 127 -16.80 0.01 6.60
C THR A 127 -16.62 1.24 7.51
N ASP A 128 -17.25 2.37 7.15
CA ASP A 128 -17.16 3.62 7.91
C ASP A 128 -18.17 3.67 9.07
N LEU A 129 -19.31 2.97 8.96
CA LEU A 129 -20.42 3.03 9.94
C LEU A 129 -20.88 1.65 10.43
N GLY A 130 -20.67 0.56 9.70
CA GLY A 130 -21.03 -0.81 10.12
C GLY A 130 -22.53 -1.10 10.21
N TYR A 131 -23.38 -0.25 9.63
CA TYR A 131 -24.86 -0.36 9.73
C TYR A 131 -25.57 -0.47 8.38
N GLU A 132 -24.86 -0.50 7.25
CA GLU A 132 -25.50 -0.49 5.94
C GLU A 132 -24.82 -1.42 4.92
N VAL A 133 -25.63 -2.31 4.35
CA VAL A 133 -25.22 -3.25 3.31
C VAL A 133 -25.51 -2.68 1.92
N LEU A 134 -24.62 -1.81 1.42
CA LEU A 134 -24.70 -1.41 0.01
C LEU A 134 -24.01 -2.47 -0.87
N PRO A 135 -24.73 -3.15 -1.79
CA PRO A 135 -24.07 -4.01 -2.75
C PRO A 135 -23.15 -3.17 -3.64
N ILE A 136 -21.84 -3.47 -3.63
CA ILE A 136 -20.87 -2.92 -4.59
C ILE A 136 -21.23 -3.48 -5.97
N ASN A 137 -22.17 -2.80 -6.63
CA ASN A 137 -22.44 -2.98 -8.05
C ASN A 137 -21.82 -1.83 -8.86
N THR A 138 -20.84 -1.12 -8.29
CA THR A 138 -20.00 -0.20 -9.05
C THR A 138 -19.07 -1.02 -9.92
N GLN A 139 -19.41 -1.08 -11.21
CA GLN A 139 -18.55 -1.65 -12.23
C GLN A 139 -17.76 -0.49 -12.83
N TYR A 140 -16.51 -0.33 -12.44
CA TYR A 140 -15.60 0.60 -13.12
C TYR A 140 -15.14 -0.04 -14.42
N GLU A 141 -15.19 0.73 -15.51
CA GLU A 141 -14.62 0.31 -16.80
C GLU A 141 -13.08 0.44 -16.82
N GLY A 142 -12.52 1.17 -15.85
CA GLY A 142 -11.09 1.31 -15.65
C GLY A 142 -10.75 2.42 -14.65
N MET A 143 -9.47 2.76 -14.53
CA MET A 143 -8.99 3.73 -13.55
C MET A 143 -9.63 5.13 -13.69
N LYS A 144 -9.74 5.64 -14.92
CA LYS A 144 -10.31 6.97 -15.16
C LYS A 144 -11.79 7.04 -14.76
N ASP A 145 -12.52 5.97 -15.05
CA ASP A 145 -13.93 5.85 -14.70
C ASP A 145 -14.12 5.73 -13.17
N CYS A 146 -13.24 4.98 -12.49
CA CYS A 146 -13.19 4.92 -11.03
C CYS A 146 -12.96 6.30 -10.41
N ILE A 147 -11.96 7.05 -10.88
CA ILE A 147 -11.66 8.41 -10.40
C ILE A 147 -12.88 9.34 -10.59
N ASN A 148 -13.50 9.32 -11.77
CA ASN A 148 -14.66 10.15 -12.06
C ASN A 148 -15.87 9.78 -11.20
N THR A 149 -16.08 8.48 -10.98
CA THR A 149 -17.18 7.98 -10.15
C THR A 149 -17.01 8.41 -8.69
N ILE A 150 -15.82 8.23 -8.11
CA ILE A 150 -15.53 8.69 -6.74
C ILE A 150 -15.76 10.20 -6.63
N LYS A 151 -15.21 10.98 -7.58
CA LYS A 151 -15.36 12.44 -7.56
C LYS A 151 -16.82 12.90 -7.66
N ARG A 152 -17.66 12.20 -8.44
CA ARG A 152 -19.06 12.56 -8.68
C ARG A 152 -19.98 12.10 -7.55
N GLU A 153 -19.77 10.90 -7.02
CA GLU A 153 -20.70 10.26 -6.07
C GLU A 153 -20.31 10.48 -4.61
N GLU A 154 -19.01 10.50 -4.30
CA GLU A 154 -18.49 10.62 -2.93
C GLU A 154 -17.78 11.96 -2.69
N GLY A 155 -17.45 12.70 -3.76
CA GLY A 155 -16.70 13.94 -3.71
C GLY A 155 -15.21 13.73 -3.40
N MET A 156 -14.51 14.82 -3.06
CA MET A 156 -13.07 14.79 -2.81
C MET A 156 -12.69 13.96 -1.57
N GLN A 157 -13.58 13.88 -0.59
CA GLN A 157 -13.37 13.09 0.63
C GLN A 157 -13.41 11.57 0.37
N GLY A 158 -14.06 11.13 -0.72
CA GLY A 158 -14.09 9.72 -1.10
C GLY A 158 -12.72 9.11 -1.37
N PHE A 159 -11.73 9.92 -1.78
CA PHE A 159 -10.34 9.49 -1.98
C PHE A 159 -9.56 9.28 -0.69
N TYR A 160 -10.08 9.74 0.45
CA TYR A 160 -9.44 9.61 1.77
C TYR A 160 -10.18 8.63 2.69
N LYS A 161 -11.15 7.88 2.17
CA LYS A 161 -11.85 6.85 2.94
C LYS A 161 -10.90 5.73 3.33
N GLY A 162 -10.90 5.39 4.61
CA GLY A 162 -9.97 4.40 5.20
C GLY A 162 -8.65 4.99 5.69
N PHE A 163 -8.43 6.31 5.62
CA PHE A 163 -7.15 6.91 6.03
C PHE A 163 -6.82 6.63 7.51
N GLY A 164 -7.85 6.46 8.35
CA GLY A 164 -7.70 6.03 9.74
C GLY A 164 -6.95 4.70 9.90
N ALA A 165 -7.13 3.75 8.98
CA ALA A 165 -6.40 2.48 9.00
C ALA A 165 -4.90 2.69 8.78
N VAL A 166 -4.51 3.61 7.89
CA VAL A 166 -3.10 3.98 7.67
C VAL A 166 -2.51 4.61 8.92
N ILE A 167 -3.25 5.50 9.59
CA ILE A 167 -2.80 6.08 10.87
C ILE A 167 -2.52 4.98 11.90
N VAL A 168 -3.44 4.02 12.04
CA VAL A 168 -3.27 2.89 12.97
C VAL A 168 -2.05 2.03 12.60
N GLN A 169 -1.89 1.69 11.32
CA GLN A 169 -0.74 0.94 10.81
C GLN A 169 0.59 1.63 11.15
N TYR A 170 0.71 2.92 10.84
CA TYR A 170 1.93 3.68 11.10
C TYR A 170 2.17 3.90 12.60
N THR A 171 1.12 4.03 13.40
CA THR A 171 1.23 4.08 14.86
C THR A 171 1.81 2.78 15.41
N LEU A 172 1.33 1.63 14.91
CA LEU A 172 1.84 0.32 15.30
C LEU A 172 3.29 0.14 14.87
N HIS A 173 3.64 0.52 13.64
CA HIS A 173 5.02 0.48 13.17
C HIS A 173 5.95 1.35 14.04
N MET A 174 5.52 2.56 14.42
CA MET A 174 6.29 3.42 15.32
C MET A 174 6.47 2.79 16.71
N ALA A 175 5.43 2.17 17.26
CA ALA A 175 5.51 1.49 18.55
C ALA A 175 6.54 0.34 18.52
N VAL A 176 6.55 -0.45 17.44
CA VAL A 176 7.54 -1.51 17.24
C VAL A 176 8.96 -0.93 17.18
N LEU A 177 9.16 0.15 16.41
CA LEU A 177 10.48 0.81 16.30
C LEU A 177 10.99 1.33 17.66
N GLN A 178 10.13 1.95 18.47
CA GLN A 178 10.50 2.43 19.81
C GLN A 178 10.82 1.28 20.75
N LEU A 179 10.02 0.21 20.74
CA LEU A 179 10.27 -0.98 21.55
C LEU A 179 11.62 -1.61 21.18
N THR A 180 11.92 -1.72 19.88
CA THR A 180 13.23 -2.19 19.41
C THR A 180 14.35 -1.31 19.94
N LYS A 181 14.21 0.01 19.86
CA LYS A 181 15.20 0.96 20.39
C LYS A 181 15.46 0.73 21.89
N ILE A 182 14.42 0.60 22.68
CA ILE A 182 14.50 0.39 24.14
C ILE A 182 15.17 -0.95 24.47
N ILE A 183 14.82 -2.03 23.76
CA ILE A 183 15.43 -3.35 23.97
C ILE A 183 16.93 -3.30 23.67
N TYR A 184 17.31 -2.74 22.52
CA TYR A 184 18.72 -2.63 22.15
C TYR A 184 19.53 -1.74 23.10
N SER A 185 18.99 -0.61 23.55
CA SER A 185 19.69 0.25 24.51
C SER A 185 19.87 -0.42 25.86
N THR A 186 18.87 -1.20 26.32
CA THR A 186 18.94 -1.93 27.58
C THR A 186 19.96 -3.07 27.52
N LEU A 187 20.01 -3.83 26.41
CA LEU A 187 20.98 -4.91 26.21
C LEU A 187 22.43 -4.41 26.13
N LEU A 188 22.66 -3.20 25.60
CA LEU A 188 24.00 -2.61 25.49
C LEU A 188 24.49 -1.96 26.78
N GLN A 189 23.57 -1.65 27.71
CA GLN A 189 23.91 -1.02 28.99
C GLN A 189 24.21 -2.06 30.09
N ASN A 190 23.85 -3.32 29.88
CA ASN A 190 24.10 -4.45 30.78
C ASN A 190 25.27 -5.32 30.27
#